data_AF-A0A2W5SEN6-F1
#
_entry.id   AF-A0A2W5SEN6-F1
#
_cell.length_a   1.000
_cell.length_b   1.000
_cell.length_c   1.000
_cell.angle_alpha   90.00
_cell.angle_beta   90.00
_cell.angle_gamma   90.00
#
_symmetry.space_group_name_H-M   'P 1'
#
loop_
_entity.id
_entity.type
_entity.pdbx_description
1 polymer ?
#
loop_
_entity_poly.entity_id
_entity_poly.type
_entity_poly.pdbx_seq_one_letter_code
_entity_poly.pdbx_strand_id
1 'polypeptide(L)'
;MMPKNGKFGWYLSHRLVAELYLENPDNNPLVCHKDDDPTNNHYSNLYWGTKSSNLKDAYSNGKKTFTEDQKRKMKEARWQK
;
A
#
# COMPACT_ATOMS: atom_id res chain seq x y z
N MET A 1 -16.28 -9.19 21.95
CA MET A 1 -15.66 -8.33 22.99
C MET A 1 -15.86 -6.88 22.57
N MET A 2 -16.57 -6.09 23.37
CA MET A 2 -16.93 -4.69 23.09
C MET A 2 -16.01 -3.73 23.87
N PRO A 3 -15.62 -2.57 23.32
CA PRO A 3 -14.81 -1.60 24.06
C PRO A 3 -15.66 -0.83 25.09
N LYS A 4 -15.08 -0.59 26.28
CA LYS A 4 -15.69 0.14 27.41
C LYS A 4 -15.98 1.63 27.14
N ASN A 5 -15.56 2.20 26.00
CA ASN A 5 -15.61 3.64 25.69
C ASN A 5 -16.36 4.00 24.37
N GLY A 6 -17.19 3.11 23.82
CA GLY A 6 -18.23 3.49 22.85
C GLY A 6 -17.78 3.91 21.43
N LYS A 7 -16.50 3.80 21.05
CA LYS A 7 -16.08 4.00 19.64
C LYS A 7 -15.87 2.66 18.94
N PHE A 8 -16.73 2.38 17.96
CA PHE A 8 -16.50 1.31 16.99
C PHE A 8 -15.52 1.82 15.93
N GLY A 9 -14.31 1.27 15.91
CA GLY A 9 -13.35 1.46 14.83
C GLY A 9 -13.41 0.27 13.89
N TRP A 10 -13.47 0.51 12.58
CA TRP A 10 -13.25 -0.54 11.60
C TRP A 10 -11.74 -0.81 11.54
N TYR A 11 -11.34 -2.02 11.93
CA TYR A 11 -9.96 -2.47 11.79
C TYR A 11 -9.81 -3.24 10.48
N LEU A 12 -8.72 -3.00 9.77
CA LEU A 12 -8.38 -3.75 8.57
C LEU A 12 -7.77 -5.09 8.97
N SER A 13 -8.33 -6.20 8.49
CA SER A 13 -7.90 -7.56 8.86
C SER A 13 -6.42 -7.80 8.57
N HIS A 14 -5.91 -7.40 7.40
CA HIS A 14 -4.49 -7.53 7.06
C HIS A 14 -3.58 -6.75 8.02
N ARG A 15 -4.03 -5.60 8.54
CA ARG A 15 -3.22 -4.80 9.47
C ARG A 15 -3.11 -5.48 10.83
N LEU A 16 -4.21 -6.05 11.32
CA LEU A 16 -4.18 -6.85 12.56
C LEU A 16 -3.27 -8.07 12.41
N VAL A 17 -3.33 -8.78 11.28
CA VAL A 17 -2.44 -9.92 11.02
C VAL A 17 -0.97 -9.46 10.95
N ALA A 18 -0.67 -8.39 10.21
CA ALA A 18 0.71 -7.90 10.10
C ALA A 18 1.27 -7.42 11.45
N GLU A 19 0.48 -6.74 12.27
CA GLU A 19 0.91 -6.30 13.61
C GLU A 19 1.21 -7.47 14.56
N LEU A 20 0.58 -8.63 14.36
CA LEU A 20 0.77 -9.81 15.20
C LEU A 20 1.94 -10.70 14.73
N TYR A 21 2.15 -10.82 13.42
CA TYR A 21 3.03 -11.83 12.85
C TYR A 21 4.25 -11.27 12.09
N LEU A 22 4.29 -9.97 11.81
CA LEU A 22 5.37 -9.34 11.05
C LEU A 22 6.05 -8.24 11.87
N GLU A 23 7.37 -8.35 12.02
CA GLU A 23 8.18 -7.26 12.57
C GLU A 23 8.15 -6.05 11.64
N ASN A 24 8.11 -4.85 12.23
CA ASN A 24 8.14 -3.58 11.50
C ASN A 24 9.30 -2.70 11.98
N PRO A 25 10.57 -3.10 11.75
CA PRO A 25 11.73 -2.37 12.27
C PRO A 25 11.83 -0.94 11.71
N ASP A 26 11.39 -0.75 10.46
CA ASP A 26 11.42 0.56 9.78
C ASP A 26 10.19 1.43 10.09
N ASN A 27 9.27 0.95 10.94
CA ASN A 27 8.01 1.61 11.30
C ASN A 27 7.21 2.09 10.07
N ASN A 28 7.15 1.23 9.05
CA ASN A 28 6.44 1.50 7.81
C ASN A 28 4.92 1.62 8.06
N PRO A 29 4.25 2.62 7.47
CA PRO A 29 2.86 2.92 7.78
C PRO A 29 1.85 2.04 7.04
N LEU A 30 2.24 1.32 5.98
CA LEU A 30 1.31 0.53 5.16
C LEU A 30 1.65 -0.96 5.21
N VAL A 31 0.60 -1.77 5.14
CA VAL A 31 0.69 -3.21 4.90
C VAL A 31 0.25 -3.45 3.45
N CYS A 32 1.06 -4.18 2.71
CA CYS A 32 0.86 -4.48 1.30
C CYS A 32 0.74 -5.99 1.09
N HIS A 33 0.06 -6.39 0.01
CA HIS A 33 -0.14 -7.79 -0.41
C HIS A 33 0.81 -8.13 -1.55
N LYS A 34 1.55 -9.23 -1.43
CA LYS A 34 2.54 -9.66 -2.46
C LYS A 34 1.88 -10.14 -3.74
N ASP A 35 0.73 -10.80 -3.61
CA ASP A 35 -0.07 -11.36 -4.71
C ASP A 35 -1.10 -10.37 -5.28
N ASP A 36 -1.10 -9.12 -4.79
CA ASP A 36 -2.01 -8.09 -5.26
C ASP A 36 -3.51 -8.39 -5.02
N ASP A 37 -3.85 -9.41 -4.20
CA ASP A 37 -5.20 -9.82 -3.79
C ASP A 37 -5.52 -9.37 -2.35
N PRO A 38 -6.45 -8.42 -2.15
CA PRO A 38 -6.79 -7.90 -0.82
C PRO A 38 -7.51 -8.91 0.10
N THR A 39 -7.97 -10.05 -0.44
CA THR A 39 -8.66 -11.08 0.34
C THR A 39 -7.67 -12.08 0.97
N ASN A 40 -6.47 -12.23 0.41
CA ASN A 40 -5.43 -13.10 0.92
C ASN A 40 -4.63 -12.46 2.07
N ASN A 41 -5.18 -12.52 3.27
CA ASN A 41 -4.61 -11.89 4.47
C ASN A 41 -3.63 -12.78 5.23
N HIS A 42 -3.11 -13.86 4.64
CA HIS A 42 -2.14 -14.71 5.32
C HIS A 42 -0.83 -13.94 5.58
N TYR A 43 -0.25 -14.03 6.77
CA TYR A 43 0.91 -13.20 7.17
C TYR A 43 2.09 -13.32 6.20
N SER A 44 2.31 -14.51 5.61
CA SER A 44 3.38 -14.71 4.62
C SER A 44 3.15 -13.97 3.30
N ASN A 45 1.89 -13.63 2.98
CA ASN A 45 1.51 -12.83 1.82
C ASN A 45 1.56 -11.31 2.09
N LEU A 46 1.72 -10.92 3.35
CA LEU A 46 1.77 -9.51 3.76
C LEU A 46 3.22 -9.03 3.91
N TYR A 47 3.43 -7.73 3.74
CA TYR A 47 4.67 -7.07 4.07
C TYR A 47 4.44 -5.61 4.45
N TRP A 48 5.35 -5.06 5.24
CA TRP A 48 5.38 -3.65 5.59
C TRP A 48 6.01 -2.83 4.47
N GLY A 49 5.34 -1.76 4.04
CA GLY A 49 5.77 -0.94 2.93
C GLY A 49 5.45 0.54 3.11
N THR A 50 6.02 1.36 2.21
CA THR A 50 5.76 2.80 2.14
C THR A 50 4.78 3.11 1.03
N LYS A 51 4.13 4.28 1.12
CA LYS A 51 3.25 4.78 0.05
C LYS A 51 3.97 4.87 -1.29
N SER A 52 5.24 5.26 -1.28
CA SER A 52 6.06 5.37 -2.49
C SER A 52 6.37 3.99 -3.09
N SER A 53 6.70 2.98 -2.29
CA SER A 53 6.90 1.61 -2.77
C SER A 53 5.63 1.04 -3.38
N ASN A 54 4.51 1.10 -2.65
CA ASN A 54 3.23 0.58 -3.14
C ASN A 54 2.77 1.29 -4.43
N LEU A 55 3.04 2.60 -4.56
CA LEU A 55 2.79 3.33 -5.81
C LEU A 55 3.68 2.84 -6.96
N LYS A 56 4.98 2.63 -6.71
CA LYS A 56 5.91 2.11 -7.72
C LYS A 56 5.47 0.72 -8.20
N ASP A 57 5.12 -0.16 -7.28
CA ASP A 57 4.63 -1.51 -7.59
C ASP A 57 3.35 -1.43 -8.44
N ALA A 58 2.40 -0.56 -8.07
CA ALA A 58 1.18 -0.35 -8.86
C ALA A 58 1.43 0.16 -10.28
N TYR A 59 2.44 1.02 -10.49
CA TYR A 59 2.85 1.45 -11.84
C TYR A 59 3.57 0.33 -12.61
N SER A 60 4.44 -0.43 -11.94
CA SER A 60 5.16 -1.58 -12.53
C SER A 60 4.19 -2.68 -12.97
N ASN A 61 3.17 -2.97 -12.16
CA ASN A 61 2.16 -3.99 -12.42
C ASN A 61 1.03 -3.49 -13.36
N GLY A 62 1.15 -2.28 -13.91
CA GLY A 62 0.17 -1.71 -14.85
C GLY A 62 -1.19 -1.35 -14.23
N LYS A 63 -1.36 -1.48 -12.92
CA LYS A 63 -2.58 -1.08 -12.19
C LYS A 63 -2.81 0.43 -12.21
N LYS A 64 -1.74 1.21 -12.41
CA LYS A 64 -1.80 2.67 -12.58
C LYS A 64 -1.07 3.09 -13.85
N THR A 65 -1.70 3.98 -14.59
CA THR A 65 -1.12 4.64 -15.77
C THR A 65 -1.09 6.14 -15.55
N PHE A 66 -0.10 6.81 -16.15
CA PHE A 66 -0.09 8.27 -16.18
C PHE A 66 -1.27 8.80 -16.99
N THR A 67 -1.87 9.89 -16.51
CA THR A 67 -2.88 10.64 -17.27
C THR A 67 -2.24 11.34 -18.47
N GLU A 68 -3.05 11.72 -19.46
CA GLU A 68 -2.55 12.43 -20.65
C GLU A 68 -1.86 13.75 -20.28
N ASP A 69 -2.36 14.49 -19.29
CA ASP A 69 -1.70 15.69 -18.78
C ASP A 69 -0.34 15.41 -18.14
N GLN A 70 -0.22 14.30 -17.39
CA GLN A 70 1.05 13.88 -16.80
C GLN A 70 2.05 13.50 -17.89
N LYS A 71 1.62 12.76 -18.92
CA LYS A 71 2.46 12.42 -20.07
C LYS A 71 2.94 13.68 -20.81
N ARG A 72 2.04 14.64 -21.04
CA ARG A 72 2.37 15.92 -21.69
C ARG A 72 3.43 16.70 -20.92
N LYS A 73 3.25 16.88 -19.61
CA LYS A 73 4.23 17.57 -18.74
C LYS A 73 5.60 16.87 -18.71
N MET A 74 5.64 15.54 -18.67
CA MET A 74 6.90 14.79 -18.74
C MET A 74 7.62 14.98 -20.09
N LYS A 75 6.86 15.01 -21.19
CA LYS A 75 7.40 15.27 -22.53
C LYS A 75 7.97 16.68 -22.65
N GLU A 76 7.24 17.68 -22.13
CA GLU A 76 7.69 19.08 -22.07
C GLU A 76 8.97 19.21 -21.23
N ALA A 77 9.02 18.61 -20.04
CA ALA A 77 10.21 18.65 -19.17
C ALA A 77 11.44 17.96 -19.78
N ARG A 78 11.24 16.91 -20.58
CA ARG A 78 12.32 16.21 -21.30
C ARG A 78 12.91 17.04 -22.44
N TRP A 79 12.15 17.98 -23.00
CA TRP A 79 12.58 18.85 -24.10
C TRP A 79 13.29 20.12 -23.63
N GLN A 80 13.15 20.49 -22.36
CA GLN A 80 13.76 21.67 -21.74
C GLN A 80 15.16 21.39 -21.16
N LYS A 81 15.78 20.27 -21.52
CA LYS A 81 17.07 19.80 -21.01
C LYS A 81 18.00 19.47 -22.17
#